data_AF-A0A5C8SZZ2-F1
#
_entry.id   AF-A0A5C8SZZ2-F1
#
_cell.length_a   1.000
_cell.length_b   1.000
_cell.length_c   1.000
_cell.angle_alpha   90.00
_cell.angle_beta   90.00
_cell.angle_gamma   90.00
#
_symmetry.space_group_name_H-M   'P 1'
#
loop_
_entity.id
_entity.type
_entity.pdbx_description
1 polymer ?
#
loop_
_entity_poly.entity_id
_entity_poly.type
_entity_poly.pdbx_seq_one_letter_code
_entity_poly.pdbx_strand_id
1 'polypeptide(L)'
;PDGDAVVAPIRALAARFATLVLTQDWHPPGHASFASAHPGRAPFETVRLAYGEQVLWPDHCVQGSAGASLAPGLDLPGAALVLRKGLNPGVDSYSAFVEADGTRTGLAGYLRERGVGRVVLCGLATDYCVAWSALDARAAGFEAVVVA
;
A
#
# COMPACT_ATOMS: atom_id res chain seq x y z
N PRO A 1 -3.01 8.73 14.42
CA PRO A 1 -2.07 9.41 15.34
C PRO A 1 -0.81 8.57 15.50
N ASP A 2 0.36 9.18 15.73
CA ASP A 2 1.64 8.49 15.98
C ASP A 2 2.16 7.56 14.87
N GLY A 3 1.83 7.85 13.60
CA GLY A 3 2.27 7.04 12.46
C GLY A 3 3.79 6.86 12.40
N ASP A 4 4.58 7.86 12.79
CA ASP A 4 6.05 7.78 12.75
C ASP A 4 6.63 6.80 13.78
N ALA A 5 5.88 6.42 14.82
CA ALA A 5 6.35 5.51 15.87
C ALA A 5 6.67 4.10 15.32
N VAL A 6 6.14 3.74 14.15
CA VAL A 6 6.39 2.44 13.50
C VAL A 6 7.77 2.35 12.85
N VAL A 7 8.44 3.48 12.56
CA VAL A 7 9.69 3.50 11.77
C VAL A 7 10.81 2.70 12.44
N ALA A 8 11.06 2.94 13.73
CA ALA A 8 12.12 2.24 14.45
C ALA A 8 11.86 0.73 14.61
N PRO A 9 10.65 0.27 15.01
CA PRO A 9 10.28 -1.14 15.00
C PRO A 9 10.42 -1.81 13.62
N ILE A 10 9.98 -1.15 12.55
CA ILE A 10 10.10 -1.70 11.17
C ILE A 10 11.57 -1.90 10.80
N ARG A 11 12.45 -0.95 11.13
CA ARG A 11 13.90 -1.12 10.89
C ARG A 11 14.49 -2.30 11.64
N ALA A 12 14.12 -2.48 12.91
CA ALA A 12 14.57 -3.63 13.69
C ALA A 12 14.04 -4.96 13.13
N LEU A 13 12.79 -4.97 12.65
CA LEU A 13 12.17 -6.13 12.04
C LEU A 13 12.85 -6.49 10.70
N ALA A 14 13.11 -5.50 9.85
CA ALA A 14 13.68 -5.68 8.52
C ALA A 14 15.04 -6.40 8.53
N ALA A 15 15.86 -6.18 9.56
CA ALA A 15 17.14 -6.86 9.73
C ALA A 15 17.04 -8.41 9.84
N ARG A 16 15.82 -8.94 10.04
CA ARG A 16 15.55 -10.38 10.17
C ARG A 16 15.15 -11.06 8.86
N PHE A 17 15.05 -10.32 7.76
CA PHE A 17 14.54 -10.83 6.48
C PHE A 17 15.57 -10.65 5.36
N ALA A 18 15.67 -11.67 4.51
CA ALA A 18 16.57 -11.65 3.34
C ALA A 18 15.96 -10.93 2.12
N THR A 19 14.63 -10.91 2.01
CA THR A 19 13.92 -10.18 0.94
C THR A 19 13.05 -9.11 1.58
N LEU A 20 13.35 -7.86 1.26
CA LEU A 20 12.64 -6.69 1.73
C LEU A 20 11.94 -6.01 0.54
N VAL A 21 10.63 -5.79 0.65
CA VAL A 21 9.84 -5.03 -0.31
C VAL A 21 9.24 -3.85 0.42
N LEU A 22 9.44 -2.65 -0.11
CA LEU A 22 8.77 -1.44 0.33
C LEU A 22 7.62 -1.16 -0.62
N THR A 23 6.49 -0.70 -0.09
CA THR A 23 5.35 -0.25 -0.89
C THR A 23 5.15 1.24 -0.68
N GLN A 24 4.66 1.92 -1.70
CA GLN A 24 4.47 3.37 -1.69
C GLN A 24 3.18 3.70 -2.42
N ASP A 25 2.23 4.34 -1.74
CA ASP A 25 1.12 4.98 -2.44
C ASP A 25 1.64 6.09 -3.33
N TRP A 26 1.15 6.13 -4.56
CA TRP A 26 1.73 6.97 -5.61
C TRP A 26 0.65 7.49 -6.56
N HIS A 27 -0.25 8.30 -6.01
CA HIS A 27 -1.47 8.73 -6.68
C HIS A 27 -1.24 9.93 -7.60
N PRO A 28 -1.71 9.90 -8.86
CA PRO A 28 -1.71 11.10 -9.70
C PRO A 28 -2.56 12.22 -9.08
N PRO A 29 -2.29 13.52 -9.36
CA PRO A 29 -3.19 14.59 -8.99
C PRO A 29 -4.61 14.34 -9.51
N GLY A 30 -5.62 14.53 -8.65
CA GLY A 30 -7.03 14.27 -9.00
C GLY A 30 -7.41 12.78 -9.08
N HIS A 31 -6.66 11.90 -8.42
CA HIS A 31 -6.98 10.47 -8.31
C HIS A 31 -8.40 10.24 -7.77
N ALA A 32 -9.08 9.20 -8.27
CA ALA A 32 -10.49 8.92 -7.97
C ALA A 32 -10.79 8.64 -6.50
N SER A 33 -9.79 8.27 -5.70
CA SER A 33 -9.94 8.10 -4.25
C SER A 33 -9.94 9.42 -3.46
N PHE A 34 -9.61 10.56 -4.09
CA PHE A 34 -9.55 11.85 -3.41
C PHE A 34 -10.92 12.52 -3.37
N ALA A 35 -11.33 13.02 -2.21
CA ALA A 35 -12.56 13.79 -2.07
C ALA A 35 -12.57 15.05 -2.96
N SER A 36 -11.40 15.66 -3.20
CA SER A 36 -11.24 16.81 -4.10
C SER A 36 -11.63 16.52 -5.55
N ALA A 37 -11.59 15.26 -5.98
CA ALA A 37 -12.02 14.83 -7.31
C ALA A 37 -13.54 14.68 -7.46
N HIS A 38 -14.31 14.81 -6.36
CA HIS A 38 -15.76 14.62 -6.32
C HIS A 38 -16.46 15.87 -5.79
N PRO A 39 -17.04 16.73 -6.66
CA PRO A 39 -17.70 17.95 -6.23
C PRO A 39 -18.79 17.72 -5.17
N GLY A 40 -18.72 18.46 -4.07
CA GLY A 40 -19.71 18.39 -2.98
C GLY A 40 -19.52 17.22 -2.01
N ARG A 41 -18.42 16.46 -2.12
CA ARG A 41 -18.07 15.38 -1.19
C ARG A 41 -16.99 15.81 -0.21
N ALA A 42 -17.03 15.25 0.98
CA ALA A 42 -16.01 15.40 2.01
C ALA A 42 -15.12 14.15 2.13
N PRO A 43 -13.89 14.29 2.65
CA PRO A 43 -13.09 13.15 3.08
C PRO A 43 -13.86 12.23 4.04
N PHE A 44 -13.57 10.94 3.95
CA PHE A 44 -14.15 9.83 4.70
C PHE A 44 -15.61 9.48 4.34
N GLU A 45 -16.20 10.14 3.34
CA GLU A 45 -17.45 9.67 2.73
C GLU A 45 -17.20 8.45 1.83
N THR A 46 -18.18 7.55 1.74
CA THR A 46 -18.16 6.44 0.79
C THR A 46 -18.97 6.79 -0.46
N VAL A 47 -18.40 6.55 -1.63
CA VAL A 47 -19.07 6.67 -2.93
C VAL A 47 -19.02 5.35 -3.69
N ARG A 48 -19.81 5.25 -4.77
CA ARG A 48 -19.79 4.11 -5.67
C ARG A 48 -19.07 4.48 -6.96
N LEU A 49 -18.02 3.73 -7.28
CA LEU A 49 -17.25 3.80 -8.53
C LEU A 49 -17.49 2.52 -9.35
N ALA A 50 -16.88 2.44 -10.54
CA ALA A 50 -17.06 1.33 -11.47
C ALA A 50 -16.69 -0.04 -10.85
N TYR A 51 -15.71 -0.07 -9.95
CA TYR A 51 -15.23 -1.28 -9.28
C TYR A 51 -15.91 -1.59 -7.93
N GLY A 52 -16.81 -0.72 -7.44
CA GLY A 52 -17.52 -0.95 -6.17
C GLY A 52 -17.56 0.27 -5.26
N GLU A 53 -17.61 0.04 -3.95
CA GLU A 53 -17.58 1.09 -2.93
C GLU A 53 -16.14 1.61 -2.74
N GLN A 54 -16.01 2.93 -2.61
CA GLN A 54 -14.74 3.62 -2.39
C GLN A 54 -14.90 4.64 -1.26
N VAL A 55 -14.05 4.54 -0.24
CA VAL A 55 -13.88 5.60 0.76
C VAL A 55 -13.07 6.74 0.13
N LEU A 56 -13.57 7.97 0.24
CA LEU A 56 -12.86 9.15 -0.23
C LEU A 56 -11.86 9.62 0.84
N TRP A 57 -10.69 10.08 0.41
CA TRP A 57 -9.62 10.54 1.29
C TRP A 57 -9.28 12.00 1.01
N PRO A 58 -8.63 12.71 1.94
CA PRO A 58 -7.89 13.91 1.58
C PRO A 58 -6.83 13.57 0.52
N ASP A 59 -6.44 14.54 -0.30
CA ASP A 59 -5.29 14.36 -1.20
C ASP A 59 -4.06 13.95 -0.40
N HIS A 60 -3.47 12.82 -0.77
CA HIS A 60 -2.34 12.22 -0.06
C HIS A 60 -1.45 11.48 -1.05
N CYS A 61 -0.18 11.29 -0.67
CA CYS A 61 0.78 10.52 -1.45
C CYS A 61 0.81 10.87 -2.95
N VAL A 62 0.61 12.16 -3.27
CA VAL A 62 0.56 12.65 -4.65
C VAL A 62 1.94 12.51 -5.31
N GLN A 63 2.00 11.98 -6.53
CA GLN A 63 3.26 11.69 -7.22
C GLN A 63 4.22 12.89 -7.22
N GLY A 64 5.45 12.67 -6.79
CA GLY A 64 6.51 13.68 -6.74
C GLY A 64 6.38 14.70 -5.60
N SER A 65 5.32 14.64 -4.79
CA SER A 65 5.19 15.49 -3.61
C SER A 65 6.02 14.96 -2.44
N ALA A 66 6.34 15.84 -1.48
CA ALA A 66 6.99 15.45 -0.23
C ALA A 66 6.15 14.43 0.55
N GLY A 67 4.82 14.56 0.53
CA GLY A 67 3.90 13.65 1.22
C GLY A 67 3.87 12.22 0.65
N ALA A 68 4.44 12.00 -0.54
CA ALA A 68 4.55 10.67 -1.12
C ALA A 68 5.89 9.98 -0.83
N SER A 69 6.86 10.69 -0.25
CA SER A 69 8.16 10.11 0.07
C SER A 69 8.06 9.08 1.20
N LEU A 70 8.94 8.08 1.18
CA LEU A 70 9.10 7.17 2.32
C LEU A 70 9.47 7.98 3.57
N ALA A 71 9.00 7.53 4.72
CA ALA A 71 9.15 8.25 5.98
C ALA A 71 10.64 8.57 6.28
N PRO A 72 10.96 9.79 6.73
CA PRO A 72 12.30 10.11 7.21
C PRO A 72 12.78 9.10 8.25
N GLY A 73 14.02 8.65 8.12
CA GLY A 73 14.60 7.66 9.03
C GLY A 73 14.22 6.20 8.74
N LEU A 74 13.32 5.91 7.79
CA LEU A 74 13.10 4.55 7.27
C LEU A 74 14.20 4.18 6.25
N ASP A 75 15.44 4.13 6.72
CA ASP A 75 16.58 3.72 5.89
C ASP A 75 16.71 2.20 5.89
N LEU A 76 16.42 1.61 4.72
CA LEU A 76 16.42 0.17 4.45
C LEU A 76 17.18 -0.10 3.14
N PRO A 77 18.52 0.09 3.10
CA PRO A 77 19.30 0.02 1.87
C PRO A 77 19.32 -1.38 1.24
N GLY A 78 18.95 -2.42 2.01
CA GLY A 78 18.76 -3.80 1.52
C GLY A 78 17.40 -4.07 0.86
N ALA A 79 16.54 -3.06 0.68
CA ALA A 79 15.27 -3.23 -0.01
C ALA A 79 15.47 -3.69 -1.45
N ALA A 80 14.91 -4.85 -1.80
CA ALA A 80 15.02 -5.46 -3.11
C ALA A 80 14.04 -4.88 -4.13
N LEU A 81 13.02 -4.16 -3.66
CA LEU A 81 11.98 -3.52 -4.47
C LEU A 81 11.32 -2.38 -3.70
N VAL A 82 11.05 -1.28 -4.40
CA VAL A 82 10.02 -0.30 -4.03
C VAL A 82 8.89 -0.43 -5.03
N LEU A 83 7.75 -0.97 -4.59
CA LEU A 83 6.55 -1.12 -5.41
C LEU A 83 5.63 0.08 -5.17
N ARG A 84 5.38 0.85 -6.23
CA ARG A 84 4.36 1.90 -6.20
C ARG A 84 3.00 1.32 -6.54
N LYS A 85 1.95 1.78 -5.84
CA LYS A 85 0.54 1.38 -6.05
C LYS A 85 -0.37 2.60 -6.13
N GLY A 86 -1.57 2.43 -6.68
CA GLY A 86 -2.55 3.52 -6.87
C GLY A 86 -2.19 4.51 -7.98
N LEU A 87 -1.49 4.05 -9.03
CA LEU A 87 -1.05 4.90 -10.15
C LEU A 87 -2.18 5.15 -11.17
N ASN A 88 -3.17 4.26 -11.24
CA ASN A 88 -4.29 4.37 -12.14
C ASN A 88 -5.22 5.51 -11.66
N PRO A 89 -5.44 6.58 -12.45
CA PRO A 89 -6.27 7.71 -12.01
C PRO A 89 -7.69 7.32 -11.60
N GLY A 90 -8.22 6.23 -12.15
CA GLY A 90 -9.59 5.79 -11.94
C GLY A 90 -9.76 4.58 -11.01
N VAL A 91 -8.67 4.01 -10.47
CA VAL A 91 -8.72 2.78 -9.67
C VAL A 91 -7.76 2.87 -8.49
N ASP A 92 -8.33 2.79 -7.28
CA ASP A 92 -7.54 2.77 -6.06
C ASP A 92 -6.86 1.40 -5.83
N SER A 93 -5.85 1.36 -4.98
CA SER A 93 -5.10 0.14 -4.70
C SER A 93 -4.58 0.15 -3.27
N TYR A 94 -5.42 -0.26 -2.30
CA TYR A 94 -4.96 -0.48 -0.92
C TYR A 94 -3.96 -1.63 -0.85
N SER A 95 -4.29 -2.74 -1.49
CA SER A 95 -3.43 -3.92 -1.54
C SER A 95 -2.23 -3.71 -2.42
N ALA A 96 -1.06 -4.19 -1.97
CA ALA A 96 0.14 -4.24 -2.77
C ALA A 96 0.13 -5.37 -3.81
N PHE A 97 -0.88 -6.26 -3.79
CA PHE A 97 -0.99 -7.43 -4.68
C PHE A 97 -1.99 -7.20 -5.82
N VAL A 98 -3.09 -6.51 -5.54
CA VAL A 98 -4.21 -6.32 -6.47
C VAL A 98 -4.80 -4.91 -6.31
N GLU A 99 -5.17 -4.27 -7.41
CA GLU A 99 -5.94 -3.01 -7.41
C GLU A 99 -7.42 -3.28 -7.09
N ALA A 100 -8.19 -2.23 -6.77
CA ALA A 100 -9.58 -2.36 -6.35
C ALA A 100 -10.50 -2.97 -7.43
N ASP A 101 -10.10 -2.92 -8.70
CA ASP A 101 -10.81 -3.54 -9.83
C ASP A 101 -10.38 -4.99 -10.14
N GLY A 102 -9.43 -5.55 -9.37
CA GLY A 102 -8.89 -6.90 -9.59
C GLY A 102 -7.62 -6.95 -10.44
N THR A 103 -7.11 -5.81 -10.93
CA THR A 103 -5.86 -5.75 -11.69
C THR A 103 -4.67 -6.15 -10.82
N ARG A 104 -3.79 -7.04 -11.31
CA ARG A 104 -2.62 -7.51 -10.55
C ARG A 104 -1.49 -6.49 -10.61
N THR A 105 -0.87 -6.20 -9.47
CA THR A 105 0.28 -5.27 -9.38
C THR A 105 1.60 -5.87 -9.85
N GLY A 106 1.67 -7.21 -9.99
CA GLY A 106 2.89 -7.95 -10.30
C GLY A 106 3.66 -8.45 -9.07
N LEU A 107 3.34 -7.99 -7.86
CA LEU A 107 4.06 -8.37 -6.63
C LEU A 107 4.05 -9.89 -6.38
N ALA A 108 2.91 -10.54 -6.62
CA ALA A 108 2.79 -12.00 -6.45
C ALA A 108 3.75 -12.77 -7.37
N GLY A 109 3.93 -12.30 -8.61
CA GLY A 109 4.88 -12.92 -9.55
C GLY A 109 6.31 -12.74 -9.07
N TYR A 110 6.68 -11.49 -8.75
CA TYR A 110 8.01 -11.14 -8.23
C TYR A 110 8.42 -11.97 -7.01
N LEU A 111 7.51 -12.14 -6.04
CA LEU A 111 7.80 -12.92 -4.82
C LEU A 111 7.95 -14.41 -5.10
N ARG A 112 7.10 -14.99 -5.98
CA ARG A 112 7.18 -16.41 -6.33
C ARG A 112 8.45 -16.74 -7.10
N GLU A 113 8.86 -15.90 -8.03
CA GLU A 113 10.11 -16.07 -8.78
C GLU A 113 11.35 -16.07 -7.86
N ARG A 114 11.24 -15.44 -6.69
CA ARG A 114 12.27 -15.43 -5.63
C ARG A 114 12.13 -16.56 -4.62
N GLY A 115 11.19 -17.50 -4.82
CA GLY A 115 10.95 -18.62 -3.92
C GLY A 115 10.33 -18.22 -2.56
N VAL A 116 9.70 -17.05 -2.47
CA VAL A 116 9.04 -16.60 -1.24
C VAL A 116 7.71 -17.35 -1.07
N GLY A 117 7.56 -18.09 0.03
CA GLY A 117 6.30 -18.76 0.40
C GLY A 117 5.53 -18.07 1.53
N ARG A 118 6.20 -17.21 2.31
CA ARG A 118 5.63 -16.49 3.45
C ARG A 118 5.94 -15.00 3.37
N VAL A 119 4.94 -14.18 3.58
CA VAL A 119 5.04 -12.73 3.70
C VAL A 119 4.73 -12.29 5.12
N VAL A 120 5.51 -11.33 5.61
CA VAL A 120 5.30 -10.67 6.89
C VAL A 120 5.04 -9.20 6.60
N LEU A 121 3.85 -8.74 6.93
CA LEU A 121 3.37 -7.39 6.63
C LEU A 121 3.44 -6.52 7.89
N CYS A 122 3.95 -5.31 7.72
CA CYS A 122 3.97 -4.25 8.71
C CYS A 122 3.82 -2.91 7.98
N GLY A 123 3.58 -1.82 8.71
CA GLY A 123 3.40 -0.49 8.13
C GLY A 123 2.00 0.07 8.39
N LEU A 124 1.54 0.95 7.51
CA LEU A 124 0.32 1.72 7.69
C LEU A 124 -0.56 1.73 6.44
N ALA A 125 -1.88 1.88 6.56
CA ALA A 125 -2.66 1.72 7.79
C ALA A 125 -3.04 0.24 8.00
N THR A 126 -3.15 -0.19 9.27
CA THR A 126 -3.42 -1.59 9.63
C THR A 126 -4.72 -2.11 9.02
N ASP A 127 -5.77 -1.29 9.06
CA ASP A 127 -7.15 -1.56 8.63
C ASP A 127 -7.40 -1.33 7.13
N TYR A 128 -6.42 -0.77 6.40
CA TYR A 128 -6.47 -0.59 4.95
C TYR A 128 -5.33 -1.33 4.26
N CYS A 129 -4.26 -0.61 3.89
CA CYS A 129 -3.19 -1.14 3.05
C CYS A 129 -2.58 -2.43 3.58
N VAL A 130 -2.40 -2.55 4.91
CA VAL A 130 -1.86 -3.77 5.53
C VAL A 130 -2.88 -4.90 5.47
N ALA A 131 -4.13 -4.67 5.91
CA ALA A 131 -5.19 -5.68 5.90
C ALA A 131 -5.47 -6.22 4.49
N TRP A 132 -5.70 -5.32 3.52
CA TRP A 132 -5.96 -5.70 2.13
C TRP A 132 -4.79 -6.46 1.52
N SER A 133 -3.55 -6.00 1.76
CA SER A 133 -2.36 -6.73 1.28
C SER A 133 -2.24 -8.12 1.92
N ALA A 134 -2.59 -8.28 3.21
CA ALA A 134 -2.53 -9.56 3.89
C ALA A 134 -3.59 -10.53 3.34
N LEU A 135 -4.82 -10.04 3.13
CA LEU A 135 -5.91 -10.82 2.54
C LEU A 135 -5.55 -11.28 1.12
N ASP A 136 -5.02 -10.40 0.28
CA ASP A 136 -4.65 -10.74 -1.08
C ASP A 136 -3.40 -11.62 -1.16
N ALA A 137 -2.45 -11.48 -0.23
CA ALA A 137 -1.35 -12.42 -0.10
C ALA A 137 -1.87 -13.84 0.20
N ARG A 138 -2.86 -13.97 1.10
CA ARG A 138 -3.52 -15.26 1.37
C ARG A 138 -4.26 -15.79 0.16
N ALA A 139 -5.01 -14.94 -0.55
CA ALA A 139 -5.71 -15.31 -1.79
C ALA A 139 -4.73 -15.75 -2.90
N ALA A 140 -3.53 -15.16 -2.94
CA ALA A 140 -2.43 -15.56 -3.81
C ALA A 140 -1.65 -16.79 -3.29
N GLY A 141 -2.06 -17.42 -2.19
CA GLY A 141 -1.47 -18.67 -1.70
C GLY A 141 -0.18 -18.52 -0.89
N PHE A 142 0.15 -17.32 -0.42
CA PHE A 142 1.24 -17.13 0.54
C PHE A 142 0.77 -17.39 1.97
N GLU A 143 1.66 -17.81 2.86
CA GLU A 143 1.47 -17.60 4.29
C GLU A 143 1.57 -16.10 4.58
N ALA A 144 0.59 -15.52 5.28
CA ALA A 144 0.60 -14.09 5.60
C ALA A 144 0.54 -13.89 7.12
N VAL A 145 1.43 -13.06 7.63
CA VAL A 145 1.46 -12.65 9.04
C VAL A 145 1.50 -11.14 9.10
N VAL A 146 0.59 -10.53 9.87
CA VAL A 146 0.62 -9.10 10.18
C VAL A 146 1.34 -8.90 11.52
N VAL A 147 2.30 -8.00 11.56
CA VAL A 147 2.94 -7.54 12.79
C VAL A 147 2.23 -6.27 13.23
N ALA A 148 1.52 -6.37 14.35
CA ALA A 148 0.82 -5.25 15.00
C ALA A 148 1.75 -4.50 15.96
#